data_AF-A0A9D5VEE8-F1
#
_entry.id   AF-A0A9D5VEE8-F1
#
_cell.length_a   1.000
_cell.length_b   1.000
_cell.length_c   1.000
_cell.angle_alpha   90.00
_cell.angle_beta   90.00
_cell.angle_gamma   90.00
#
_symmetry.space_group_name_H-M   'P 1'
#
loop_
_entity.id
_entity.type
_entity.pdbx_description
1 polymer ?
#
loop_
_entity_poly.entity_id
_entity_poly.type
_entity_poly.pdbx_seq_one_letter_code
_entity_poly.pdbx_strand_id
1 'polypeptide(L)'
;MKFIPTDPPRRFKATGAGLTIELSDCGRMALEPNEQVTFVANNGGEYDVARKSWGYYATPSTNGRLARFGFKTALVLNAKGQLFVMLVEQGGEEDFNDYIREDRQRVLCWLDDDREIEQLKNLFGEEHGQPAK
;
A
#
# COMPACT_ATOMS: atom_id res chain seq x y z
N MET A 1 20.43 7.88 4.78
CA MET A 1 19.60 7.72 3.56
C MET A 1 20.40 8.07 2.33
N LYS A 2 20.09 7.46 1.17
CA LYS A 2 20.71 7.77 -0.12
C LYS A 2 19.70 7.61 -1.27
N PHE A 3 19.42 8.69 -1.98
CA PHE A 3 18.69 8.63 -3.26
C PHE A 3 19.66 8.43 -4.43
N ILE A 4 19.31 7.55 -5.36
CA ILE A 4 20.09 7.22 -6.57
C ILE A 4 19.15 7.39 -7.77
N PRO A 5 19.21 8.53 -8.49
CA PRO A 5 18.29 8.79 -9.60
C PRO A 5 18.58 7.90 -10.82
N THR A 6 17.54 7.62 -11.59
CA THR A 6 17.62 7.09 -12.96
C THR A 6 17.25 8.24 -13.91
N ASP A 7 18.24 8.79 -14.63
CA ASP A 7 18.03 9.96 -15.50
C ASP A 7 18.64 9.72 -16.91
N PRO A 8 17.82 9.67 -17.98
CA PRO A 8 16.35 9.79 -17.96
C PRO A 8 15.68 8.56 -17.30
N PRO A 9 14.45 8.70 -16.76
CA PRO A 9 13.71 7.57 -16.20
C PRO A 9 13.55 6.42 -17.19
N ARG A 10 13.71 5.18 -16.71
CA ARG A 10 13.53 3.99 -17.54
C ARG A 10 12.05 3.68 -17.70
N ARG A 11 11.53 3.72 -18.93
CA ARG A 11 10.13 3.39 -19.23
C ARG A 11 9.92 1.90 -19.45
N PHE A 12 8.82 1.35 -18.94
CA PHE A 12 8.44 -0.04 -19.15
C PHE A 12 6.92 -0.23 -19.06
N LYS A 13 6.40 -1.28 -19.70
CA LYS A 13 4.97 -1.62 -19.65
C LYS A 13 4.68 -2.59 -18.51
N ALA A 14 3.78 -2.23 -17.61
CA ALA A 14 3.19 -3.12 -16.62
C ALA A 14 1.85 -3.64 -17.18
N THR A 15 1.78 -4.94 -17.45
CA THR A 15 0.60 -5.59 -18.02
C THR A 15 -0.08 -6.46 -16.97
N GLY A 16 -1.32 -6.11 -16.65
CA GLY A 16 -2.22 -6.91 -15.84
C GLY A 16 -3.10 -7.83 -16.69
N ALA A 17 -4.28 -8.18 -16.19
CA ALA A 17 -5.21 -9.10 -16.87
C ALA A 17 -6.11 -8.40 -17.91
N GLY A 18 -6.37 -7.10 -17.76
CA GLY A 18 -7.18 -6.33 -18.70
C GLY A 18 -6.57 -5.00 -19.12
N LEU A 19 -5.46 -4.61 -18.50
CA LEU A 19 -4.85 -3.30 -18.63
C LEU A 19 -3.36 -3.41 -18.94
N THR A 20 -2.84 -2.45 -19.69
CA THR A 20 -1.39 -2.20 -19.79
C THR A 20 -1.09 -0.73 -19.57
N ILE A 21 -0.28 -0.42 -18.57
CA ILE A 21 0.16 0.96 -18.23
C ILE A 21 1.66 1.09 -18.51
N GLU A 22 2.10 2.23 -19.04
CA GLU A 22 3.52 2.60 -19.08
C GLU A 22 3.93 3.25 -17.75
N LEU A 23 4.91 2.67 -17.07
CA LEU A 23 5.50 3.20 -15.84
C LEU A 23 6.91 3.74 -16.11
N SER A 24 7.32 4.72 -15.32
CA SER A 24 8.67 5.30 -15.33
C SER A 24 9.40 4.97 -14.04
N ASP A 25 10.52 4.26 -14.14
CA ASP A 25 11.44 3.95 -13.04
C ASP A 25 12.42 5.12 -12.87
N CYS A 26 12.15 5.96 -11.86
CA CYS A 26 12.85 7.23 -11.63
C CYS A 26 14.10 7.12 -10.74
N GLY A 27 14.37 5.96 -10.13
CA GLY A 27 15.52 5.80 -9.24
C GLY A 27 15.27 4.86 -8.06
N ARG A 28 16.22 4.88 -7.12
CA ARG A 28 16.24 3.99 -5.94
C ARG A 28 16.48 4.81 -4.68
N MET A 29 15.82 4.42 -3.59
CA MET A 29 16.06 4.95 -2.25
C MET A 29 16.68 3.87 -1.37
N ALA A 30 17.83 4.16 -0.76
CA ALA A 30 18.47 3.30 0.22
C ALA A 30 18.35 3.91 1.62
N LEU A 31 17.86 3.11 2.56
CA LEU A 31 17.64 3.49 3.96
C LEU A 31 18.42 2.56 4.88
N GLU A 32 19.06 3.13 5.89
CA GLU A 32 19.64 2.40 7.01
C GLU A 32 18.56 2.04 8.05
N PRO A 33 18.79 1.04 8.93
CA PRO A 33 17.87 0.75 10.03
C PRO A 33 17.49 2.00 10.83
N ASN A 34 16.19 2.18 11.05
CA ASN A 34 15.55 3.31 11.72
C ASN A 34 15.52 4.62 10.93
N GLU A 35 15.78 4.59 9.62
CA GLU A 35 15.50 5.72 8.74
C GLU A 35 14.10 5.62 8.11
N GLN A 36 13.52 6.78 7.80
CA GLN A 36 12.22 6.91 7.14
C GLN A 36 12.34 7.83 5.93
N VAL A 37 11.59 7.53 4.87
CA VAL A 37 11.26 8.47 3.80
C VAL A 37 9.75 8.67 3.77
N THR A 38 9.33 9.91 3.54
CA THR A 38 7.92 10.29 3.39
C THR A 38 7.68 10.72 1.96
N PHE A 39 6.72 10.08 1.30
CA PHE A 39 6.18 10.48 0.01
C PHE A 39 5.00 11.41 0.26
N VAL A 40 4.93 12.53 -0.46
CA VAL A 40 3.88 13.53 -0.32
C VAL A 40 3.06 13.56 -1.59
N ALA A 41 1.75 13.34 -1.48
CA ALA A 41 0.79 13.43 -2.56
C ALA A 41 0.39 14.89 -2.84
N ASN A 42 -0.21 15.13 -4.02
CA ASN A 42 -0.58 16.50 -4.43
C ASN A 42 -1.65 17.13 -3.52
N ASN A 43 -2.49 16.30 -2.90
CA ASN A 43 -3.49 16.74 -1.91
C ASN A 43 -2.89 16.99 -0.50
N GLY A 44 -1.58 16.84 -0.33
CA GLY A 44 -0.89 16.96 0.95
C GLY A 44 -0.88 15.69 1.80
N GLY A 45 -1.43 14.58 1.30
CA GLY A 45 -1.36 13.29 1.97
C GLY A 45 0.06 12.77 2.07
N GLU A 46 0.37 12.08 3.17
CA GLU A 46 1.70 11.51 3.44
C GLU A 46 1.68 9.99 3.45
N TYR A 47 2.70 9.38 2.84
CA TYR A 47 2.95 7.94 2.89
C TYR A 47 4.39 7.68 3.32
N ASP A 48 4.58 7.09 4.49
CA ASP A 48 5.90 6.79 5.02
C ASP A 48 6.35 5.36 4.71
N VAL A 49 7.62 5.21 4.33
CA VAL A 49 8.32 3.93 4.32
C VAL A 49 9.47 4.02 5.32
N ALA A 50 9.44 3.14 6.33
CA ALA A 50 10.43 3.12 7.40
C ALA A 50 11.20 1.78 7.40
N ARG A 51 12.53 1.88 7.37
CA ARG A 51 13.44 0.74 7.45
C ARG A 51 13.66 0.36 8.92
N LYS A 52 13.66 -0.94 9.20
CA LYS A 52 14.10 -1.51 10.48
C LYS A 52 15.23 -2.51 10.23
N SER A 53 15.94 -2.89 11.28
CA SER A 53 17.00 -3.93 11.18
C SER A 53 16.46 -5.25 10.63
N TRP A 54 15.19 -5.56 10.91
CA TRP A 54 14.51 -6.79 10.45
C TRP A 54 13.79 -6.66 9.10
N GLY A 55 13.64 -5.47 8.52
CA GLY A 55 12.77 -5.31 7.35
C GLY A 55 12.29 -3.89 7.10
N TYR A 56 11.05 -3.77 6.65
CA TYR A 56 10.38 -2.50 6.44
C TYR A 56 8.98 -2.58 7.03
N TYR A 57 8.51 -1.45 7.57
CA TYR A 57 7.09 -1.21 7.53
C TYR A 57 6.73 -0.92 6.08
N ALA A 58 5.89 -1.78 5.49
CA ALA A 58 5.39 -1.56 4.14
C ALA A 58 4.59 -0.25 4.09
N THR A 59 3.86 0.06 5.15
CA THR A 59 3.07 1.29 5.30
C THR A 59 2.98 1.71 6.78
N PRO A 60 2.55 2.95 7.07
CA PRO A 60 2.04 3.29 8.40
C PRO A 60 0.79 2.46 8.75
N SER A 61 0.29 2.60 9.98
CA SER A 61 -0.97 1.95 10.39
C SER A 61 -2.12 2.36 9.47
N THR A 62 -2.80 1.36 8.91
CA THR A 62 -3.83 1.50 7.87
C THR A 62 -5.07 2.20 8.42
N ASN A 63 -5.55 1.76 9.58
CA ASN A 63 -6.68 2.31 10.32
C ASN A 63 -6.30 3.42 11.32
N GLY A 64 -5.13 4.05 11.12
CA GLY A 64 -4.61 5.05 12.05
C GLY A 64 -3.94 6.20 11.31
N ARG A 65 -2.62 6.09 11.11
CA ARG A 65 -1.85 7.19 10.53
C ARG A 65 -2.20 7.42 9.06
N LEU A 66 -2.34 6.37 8.25
CA LEU A 66 -2.73 6.50 6.84
C LEU A 66 -4.12 7.11 6.67
N ALA A 67 -5.11 6.63 7.43
CA ALA A 67 -6.45 7.20 7.44
C ALA A 67 -6.45 8.70 7.75
N ARG A 68 -5.65 9.15 8.74
CA ARG A 68 -5.48 10.57 9.06
C ARG A 68 -4.73 11.36 7.98
N PHE A 69 -3.90 10.70 7.19
CA PHE A 69 -3.13 11.28 6.10
C PHE A 69 -3.88 11.26 4.75
N GLY A 70 -5.19 11.03 4.77
CA GLY A 70 -6.01 11.12 3.58
C GLY A 70 -5.95 9.89 2.70
N PHE A 71 -5.62 8.71 3.25
CA PHE A 71 -5.60 7.45 2.51
C PHE A 71 -6.60 6.43 3.05
N LYS A 72 -7.27 5.74 2.14
CA LYS A 72 -7.91 4.43 2.40
C LYS A 72 -6.96 3.32 2.00
N THR A 73 -7.09 2.14 2.61
CA THR A 73 -6.16 1.03 2.36
C THR A 73 -6.91 -0.24 1.98
N ALA A 74 -6.68 -0.74 0.76
CA ALA A 74 -7.31 -1.96 0.26
C ALA A 74 -6.33 -3.14 0.24
N LEU A 75 -6.76 -4.28 0.76
CA LEU A 75 -6.20 -5.59 0.44
C LEU A 75 -6.86 -6.09 -0.85
N VAL A 76 -6.07 -6.24 -1.90
CA VAL A 76 -6.54 -6.55 -3.25
C VAL A 76 -6.00 -7.89 -3.72
N LEU A 77 -6.85 -8.67 -4.39
CA LEU A 77 -6.49 -9.91 -5.07
C LEU A 77 -6.58 -9.70 -6.58
N ASN A 78 -5.49 -9.96 -7.30
CA ASN A 78 -5.52 -9.90 -8.77
C ASN A 78 -6.03 -11.21 -9.39
N ALA A 79 -6.27 -11.20 -10.70
CA ALA A 79 -6.73 -12.37 -11.46
C ALA A 79 -5.77 -13.58 -11.42
N LYS A 80 -4.51 -13.39 -11.03
CA LYS A 80 -3.51 -14.44 -10.86
C LYS A 80 -3.47 -15.00 -9.43
N GLY A 81 -4.36 -14.54 -8.55
CA GLY A 81 -4.40 -14.97 -7.15
C GLY A 81 -3.32 -14.32 -6.26
N GLN A 82 -2.70 -13.22 -6.70
CA GLN A 82 -1.68 -12.51 -5.93
C GLN A 82 -2.30 -11.38 -5.11
N LEU A 83 -1.80 -11.19 -3.89
CA LEU A 83 -2.27 -10.16 -2.97
C LEU A 83 -1.43 -8.89 -3.05
N PHE A 84 -2.11 -7.75 -2.91
CA PHE A 84 -1.52 -6.42 -2.87
C PHE A 84 -2.14 -5.61 -1.73
N VAL A 85 -1.34 -4.74 -1.12
CA VAL A 85 -1.85 -3.65 -0.29
C VAL A 85 -1.77 -2.38 -1.13
N MET A 86 -2.92 -1.77 -1.42
CA MET A 86 -3.03 -0.59 -2.25
C MET A 86 -3.53 0.59 -1.40
N LEU A 87 -2.87 1.74 -1.53
CA LEU A 87 -3.27 2.98 -0.87
C LEU A 87 -4.06 3.83 -1.87
N VAL A 88 -5.20 4.33 -1.44
CA VAL A 88 -6.11 5.13 -2.27
C VAL A 88 -6.25 6.49 -1.61
N GLU A 89 -5.85 7.54 -2.32
CA GLU A 89 -6.10 8.92 -1.85
C GLU A 89 -7.61 9.13 -1.69
N GLN A 90 -8.03 9.80 -0.60
CA GLN A 90 -9.43 10.16 -0.38
C GLN A 90 -9.94 11.01 -1.54
N GLY A 91 -11.07 10.62 -2.12
CA GLY A 91 -11.63 11.19 -3.34
C GLY A 91 -11.21 10.47 -4.62
N GLY A 92 -10.20 9.60 -4.58
CA GLY A 92 -9.73 8.79 -5.71
C GLY A 92 -10.37 7.41 -5.81
N GLU A 93 -11.40 7.11 -5.01
CA GLU A 93 -12.00 5.78 -4.94
C GLU A 93 -12.71 5.37 -6.24
N GLU A 94 -13.25 6.31 -7.00
CA GLU A 94 -13.89 6.03 -8.29
C GLU A 94 -12.86 5.53 -9.31
N ASP A 95 -11.78 6.28 -9.52
CA ASP A 95 -10.66 5.90 -10.38
C ASP A 95 -10.03 4.56 -9.96
N PHE A 96 -9.88 4.35 -8.65
CA PHE A 96 -9.40 3.08 -8.11
C PHE A 96 -10.35 1.94 -8.46
N ASN A 97 -11.66 2.12 -8.30
CA ASN A 97 -12.65 1.10 -8.63
C ASN A 97 -12.71 0.81 -10.13
N ASP A 98 -12.54 1.82 -10.99
CA ASP A 98 -12.36 1.64 -12.44
C ASP A 98 -11.14 0.77 -12.73
N TYR A 99 -9.99 1.13 -12.17
CA TYR A 99 -8.74 0.35 -12.31
C TYR A 99 -8.90 -1.11 -11.89
N ILE A 100 -9.51 -1.36 -10.72
CA ILE A 100 -9.76 -2.72 -10.20
C ILE A 100 -10.66 -3.51 -11.16
N ARG A 101 -11.71 -2.88 -11.71
CA ARG A 101 -12.63 -3.53 -12.67
C ARG A 101 -11.94 -3.83 -13.99
N GLU A 102 -11.25 -2.86 -14.57
CA GLU A 102 -10.57 -2.99 -15.85
C GLU A 102 -9.51 -4.09 -15.80
N ASP A 103 -8.70 -4.11 -14.74
CA ASP A 103 -7.65 -5.11 -14.58
C ASP A 103 -8.12 -6.44 -13.96
N ARG A 104 -9.45 -6.61 -13.82
CA ARG A 104 -10.11 -7.84 -13.32
C ARG A 104 -9.59 -8.28 -11.96
N GLN A 105 -9.38 -7.31 -11.08
CA GLN A 105 -8.98 -7.52 -9.69
C GLN A 105 -10.21 -7.48 -8.77
N ARG A 106 -10.01 -7.76 -7.48
CA ARG A 106 -11.05 -7.67 -6.47
C ARG A 106 -10.48 -7.14 -5.16
N VAL A 107 -11.15 -6.15 -4.55
CA VAL A 107 -10.90 -5.78 -3.16
C VAL A 107 -11.42 -6.88 -2.26
N LEU A 108 -10.55 -7.47 -1.46
CA LEU A 108 -10.91 -8.47 -0.45
C LEU A 108 -11.34 -7.81 0.85
N CYS A 109 -10.63 -6.74 1.23
CA CYS A 109 -10.90 -6.03 2.48
C CYS A 109 -10.36 -4.60 2.43
N TRP A 110 -11.10 -3.64 2.99
CA TRP A 110 -10.63 -2.33 3.38
C TRP A 110 -10.02 -2.40 4.78
N LEU A 111 -8.70 -2.28 4.86
CA LEU A 111 -7.90 -2.38 6.09
C LEU A 111 -8.00 -1.14 6.99
N ASP A 112 -8.88 -0.21 6.64
CA ASP A 112 -9.24 1.00 7.38
C ASP A 112 -10.74 1.04 7.78
N ASP A 113 -11.57 0.07 7.36
CA ASP A 113 -12.98 -0.02 7.78
C ASP A 113 -13.10 -0.87 9.06
N ASP A 114 -13.60 -0.28 10.14
CA ASP A 114 -13.72 -0.94 11.44
C ASP A 114 -14.53 -2.24 11.38
N ARG A 115 -15.60 -2.30 10.57
CA ARG A 115 -16.44 -3.51 10.49
C ARG A 115 -15.69 -4.64 9.82
N GLU A 116 -14.92 -4.34 8.76
CA GLU A 116 -14.13 -5.33 8.07
C GLU A 116 -12.95 -5.81 8.93
N ILE A 117 -12.32 -4.90 9.69
CA ILE A 117 -11.29 -5.24 10.66
C ILE A 117 -11.85 -6.18 11.74
N GLU A 118 -13.04 -5.89 12.29
CA GLU A 118 -13.68 -6.78 13.26
C GLU A 118 -14.05 -8.14 12.64
N GLN A 119 -14.49 -8.19 11.39
CA GLN A 119 -14.69 -9.45 10.68
C GLN A 119 -13.39 -10.24 10.55
N LEU A 120 -12.28 -9.59 10.21
CA LEU A 120 -10.97 -10.23 10.15
C LEU A 120 -10.54 -10.77 11.52
N LYS A 121 -10.67 -9.98 12.59
CA LYS A 121 -10.37 -10.43 13.96
C LYS A 121 -11.19 -11.66 14.33
N ASN A 122 -12.49 -11.65 14.04
CA ASN A 122 -13.38 -12.77 14.31
C ASN A 122 -13.02 -14.02 13.48
N LEU A 123 -12.58 -13.85 12.23
CA LEU A 123 -12.17 -14.95 11.35
C LEU A 123 -10.89 -15.63 11.83
N PHE A 124 -9.93 -14.87 12.33
CA PHE A 124 -8.64 -15.40 12.79
C PHE A 124 -8.62 -15.77 14.29
N GLY A 125 -9.65 -15.36 15.05
CA GLY A 125 -9.73 -15.56 16.50
C GLY A 125 -8.71 -14.72 17.27
N GLU A 126 -8.81 -14.72 18.60
CA GLU A 126 -7.78 -14.15 19.48
C GLU A 126 -6.82 -15.25 20.00
N GLU A 127 -5.81 -15.66 19.23
CA GLU A 127 -4.64 -16.40 19.75
C GLU A 127 -3.41 -16.04 18.89
N HIS A 128 -2.22 -15.63 19.37
CA HIS A 128 -1.58 -15.76 20.68
C HIS A 128 -0.97 -14.43 21.14
N GLY A 129 -1.25 -14.06 22.38
CA GLY A 129 -0.61 -12.94 23.06
C GLY A 129 -0.94 -12.90 24.54
N GLN A 130 -0.89 -14.04 25.24
CA GLN A 130 -0.81 -13.98 26.70
C GLN A 130 0.45 -13.18 27.07
N PRO A 131 0.35 -12.17 27.96
CA PRO A 131 1.53 -11.47 28.43
C PRO A 131 2.42 -12.46 29.19
N ALA A 132 3.73 -12.40 28.92
CA ALA A 132 4.70 -13.02 29.82
C ALA A 132 4.49 -12.42 31.23
N LYS A 133 4.39 -13.31 32.22
CA LYS A 133 4.26 -12.99 33.65
C LYS A 133 5.39 -12.09 34.15
#